data_AF-A0AAD7DBX8-F1
#
_entry.id   AF-A0AAD7DBX8-F1
#
_cell.length_a   1.000
_cell.length_b   1.000
_cell.length_c   1.000
_cell.angle_alpha   90.00
_cell.angle_beta   90.00
_cell.angle_gamma   90.00
#
_symmetry.space_group_name_H-M   'P 1'
#
loop_
_entity.id
_entity.type
_entity.pdbx_description
1 polymer ?
#
loop_
_entity_poly.entity_id
_entity_poly.type
_entity_poly.pdbx_seq_one_letter_code
_entity_poly.pdbx_strand_id
1 'polypeptide(L)'
;RVSRYWDKFSGSEQQGVCEKCGVTESMDHIMTKCTEPGQEQARAGAEAGAEAGADLPKPTTGQIMACAAIKRRDAGTTRLFRILVSESAFLVWRLRNERVINKENPTSARAIHNRWLKLINNRLGLDRAMTNEHKYGKRAVKKTLVLKTWRKVLKNEDDLPKDWTRETEVSVGIG
;
A
#
# COMPACT_ATOMS: atom_id res chain seq x y z
N ARG A 1 17.26 -11.01 -9.87
CA ARG A 1 17.83 -10.40 -8.64
C ARG A 1 18.05 -8.92 -8.93
N VAL A 2 17.60 -8.03 -8.03
CA VAL A 2 17.58 -6.57 -8.24
C VAL A 2 19.00 -6.00 -8.31
N SER A 3 19.89 -6.43 -7.41
CA SER A 3 21.30 -5.98 -7.39
C SER A 3 22.09 -6.25 -8.67
N ARG A 4 21.99 -7.47 -9.24
CA ARG A 4 22.73 -7.86 -10.46
C ARG A 4 22.43 -7.03 -11.70
N TYR A 5 21.39 -6.20 -11.67
CA TYR A 5 21.13 -5.24 -12.73
C TYR A 5 22.25 -4.19 -12.81
N TRP A 6 22.76 -3.76 -11.65
CA TRP A 6 23.76 -2.69 -11.54
C TRP A 6 25.17 -3.15 -11.91
N ASP A 7 25.49 -4.44 -11.74
CA ASP A 7 26.77 -5.04 -12.15
C ASP A 7 27.08 -4.87 -13.65
N LYS A 8 26.07 -4.49 -14.46
CA LYS A 8 26.22 -4.21 -15.89
C LYS A 8 26.82 -2.84 -16.20
N PHE A 9 26.84 -1.94 -15.23
CA PHE A 9 27.28 -0.56 -15.40
C PHE A 9 28.40 -0.25 -14.41
N SER A 10 29.61 -0.08 -14.93
CA SER A 10 30.79 0.22 -14.12
C SER A 10 30.58 1.49 -13.27
N GLY A 11 30.81 1.38 -11.96
CA GLY A 11 30.66 2.48 -11.00
C GLY A 11 29.27 2.61 -10.37
N SER A 12 28.31 1.76 -10.76
CA SER A 12 26.95 1.74 -10.20
C SER A 12 26.69 0.57 -9.25
N GLU A 13 27.69 -0.26 -8.96
CA GLU A 13 27.56 -1.48 -8.16
C GLU A 13 27.04 -1.21 -6.75
N GLN A 14 27.36 -0.03 -6.19
CA GLN A 14 26.87 0.42 -4.88
C GLN A 14 25.34 0.58 -4.85
N GLN A 15 24.70 0.84 -5.99
CA GLN A 15 23.23 0.92 -6.09
C GLN A 15 22.54 -0.45 -5.92
N GLY A 16 23.31 -1.54 -5.97
CA GLY A 16 22.87 -2.89 -5.65
C GLY A 16 22.99 -3.26 -4.17
N VAL A 17 23.46 -2.35 -3.32
CA VAL A 17 23.68 -2.57 -1.88
C VAL A 17 22.82 -1.60 -1.09
N CYS A 18 22.20 -2.07 -0.02
CA CYS A 18 21.49 -1.18 0.90
C CYS A 18 22.50 -0.48 1.80
N GLU A 19 22.62 0.85 1.69
CA GLU A 19 23.57 1.64 2.48
C GLU A 19 23.41 1.44 3.99
N LYS A 20 22.17 1.33 4.47
CA LYS A 20 21.89 1.16 5.91
C LYS A 20 22.13 -0.25 6.43
N CYS A 21 21.80 -1.28 5.63
CA CYS A 21 21.90 -2.67 6.08
C CYS A 21 23.23 -3.32 5.68
N GLY A 22 23.99 -2.72 4.76
CA GLY A 22 25.25 -3.26 4.23
C GLY A 22 25.10 -4.54 3.38
N VAL A 23 23.86 -4.97 3.10
CA VAL A 23 23.58 -6.21 2.36
C VAL A 23 23.20 -5.94 0.91
N THR A 24 23.50 -6.89 0.04
CA THR A 24 23.03 -6.89 -1.34
C THR A 24 21.50 -6.83 -1.40
N GLU A 25 20.96 -5.84 -2.10
CA GLU A 25 19.53 -5.66 -2.23
C GLU A 25 18.90 -6.77 -3.08
N SER A 26 17.94 -7.46 -2.46
CA SER A 26 17.00 -8.35 -3.12
C SER A 26 15.58 -7.80 -2.98
N MET A 27 14.65 -8.28 -3.80
CA MET A 27 13.23 -7.92 -3.63
C MET A 27 12.74 -8.28 -2.23
N ASP A 28 13.24 -9.39 -1.69
CA ASP A 28 12.89 -9.86 -0.35
C ASP A 28 13.41 -8.94 0.75
N HIS A 29 14.65 -8.47 0.59
CA HIS A 29 15.20 -7.44 1.45
C HIS A 29 14.37 -6.15 1.39
N ILE A 30 14.15 -5.61 0.19
CA ILE A 30 13.46 -4.33 -0.05
C ILE A 30 12.05 -4.34 0.55
N MET A 31 11.31 -5.44 0.39
CA MET A 31 9.88 -5.49 0.75
C MET A 31 9.64 -5.94 2.19
N THR A 32 10.50 -6.77 2.79
CA THR A 32 10.16 -7.44 4.07
C THR A 32 11.24 -7.46 5.15
N LYS A 33 12.51 -7.19 4.82
CA LYS A 33 13.64 -7.31 5.79
C LYS A 33 14.40 -6.02 6.09
N CYS A 34 14.35 -5.02 5.22
CA CYS A 34 15.09 -3.78 5.37
C CYS A 34 14.62 -2.98 6.60
N THR A 35 15.56 -2.42 7.35
CA THR A 35 15.30 -1.57 8.53
C THR A 35 15.15 -0.09 8.17
N GLU A 36 15.09 0.24 6.89
CA GLU A 36 14.81 1.60 6.44
C GLU A 36 13.36 2.00 6.71
N PRO A 37 13.09 3.29 7.03
CA PRO A 37 11.74 3.81 7.16
C PRO A 37 10.92 3.52 5.89
N GLY A 38 9.69 3.04 6.06
CA GLY A 38 8.77 2.63 4.97
C GLY A 38 8.22 1.21 5.09
N GLN A 39 8.98 0.29 5.68
CA GLN A 39 8.52 -1.10 5.82
C GLN A 39 7.39 -1.27 6.85
N GLU A 40 7.32 -0.41 7.86
CA GLU A 40 6.24 -0.42 8.85
C GLU A 40 4.89 -0.09 8.20
N GLN A 41 4.84 0.79 7.21
CA GLN A 41 3.62 1.13 6.47
C GLN A 41 3.21 0.00 5.54
N ALA A 42 4.18 -0.75 5.00
CA ALA A 42 3.88 -1.99 4.28
C ALA A 42 3.34 -3.09 5.17
N ARG A 43 3.83 -3.18 6.40
CA ARG A 43 3.28 -4.05 7.43
C ARG A 43 1.87 -3.61 7.83
N ALA A 44 1.68 -2.35 8.19
CA ALA A 44 0.39 -1.79 8.60
C ALA A 44 -0.69 -1.92 7.52
N GLY A 45 -0.34 -1.73 6.24
CA GLY A 45 -1.27 -1.97 5.12
C GLY A 45 -1.66 -3.44 4.98
N ALA A 46 -0.73 -4.37 5.17
CA ALA A 46 -1.03 -5.80 5.13
C ALA A 46 -1.88 -6.26 6.32
N GLU A 47 -1.66 -5.67 7.50
CA GLU A 47 -2.40 -5.93 8.74
C GLU A 47 -3.82 -5.36 8.68
N ALA A 48 -4.00 -4.11 8.25
CA ALA A 48 -5.32 -3.47 8.14
C ALA A 48 -6.25 -4.13 7.11
N GLY A 49 -5.70 -4.87 6.13
CA GLY A 49 -6.48 -5.64 5.15
C GLY A 49 -6.95 -7.01 5.65
N ALA A 50 -6.52 -7.45 6.83
CA ALA A 50 -6.98 -8.67 7.47
C ALA A 50 -7.99 -8.31 8.57
N GLU A 51 -9.27 -8.61 8.37
CA GLU A 51 -10.23 -8.61 9.49
C GLU A 51 -9.82 -9.69 10.52
N ALA A 52 -8.94 -9.39 11.47
CA ALA A 52 -8.78 -10.12 12.73
C ALA A 52 -7.76 -9.42 13.64
N GLY A 53 -8.19 -9.07 14.86
CA GLY A 53 -7.27 -8.91 15.97
C GLY A 53 -6.48 -10.20 16.18
N ALA A 54 -5.19 -10.15 15.87
CA ALA A 54 -4.09 -10.98 16.35
C ALA A 54 -2.84 -10.62 15.51
N ASP A 55 -1.65 -10.80 16.09
CA ASP A 55 -0.35 -10.68 15.41
C ASP A 55 -0.35 -11.42 14.06
N LEU A 56 -0.62 -10.69 12.98
CA LEU A 56 -0.52 -11.24 11.64
C LEU A 56 0.97 -11.38 11.32
N PRO A 57 1.43 -12.57 10.86
CA PRO A 57 2.81 -12.71 10.44
C PRO A 57 3.09 -11.75 9.29
N LYS A 58 4.25 -11.09 9.33
CA LYS A 58 4.70 -10.18 8.26
C LYS A 58 4.51 -10.88 6.90
N PRO A 59 3.86 -10.23 5.91
CA PRO A 59 3.63 -10.85 4.62
C PRO A 59 4.97 -11.18 3.96
N THR A 60 5.06 -12.36 3.36
CA THR A 60 6.24 -12.74 2.59
C THR A 60 6.27 -11.97 1.27
N THR A 61 7.44 -11.82 0.68
CA THR A 61 7.59 -11.22 -0.65
C THR A 61 6.75 -11.94 -1.70
N GLY A 62 6.63 -13.27 -1.60
CA GLY A 62 5.74 -14.05 -2.46
C GLY A 62 4.28 -13.64 -2.32
N GLN A 63 3.80 -13.41 -1.09
CA GLN A 63 2.43 -12.94 -0.84
C GLN A 63 2.18 -11.52 -1.35
N ILE A 64 3.18 -10.63 -1.22
CA ILE A 64 3.11 -9.26 -1.77
C ILE A 64 2.99 -9.33 -3.29
N MET A 65 3.86 -10.10 -3.95
CA MET A 65 3.87 -10.24 -5.40
C MET A 65 2.62 -10.96 -5.93
N ALA A 66 2.08 -11.92 -5.17
CA ALA A 66 0.87 -12.65 -5.52
C ALA A 66 -0.42 -12.01 -4.97
N CYS A 67 -0.37 -10.79 -4.41
CA CYS A 67 -1.52 -10.20 -3.71
C CYS A 67 -2.80 -10.15 -4.57
N ALA A 68 -2.64 -9.92 -5.87
CA ALA A 68 -3.74 -9.91 -6.85
C ALA A 68 -4.45 -11.27 -7.00
N ALA A 69 -3.79 -12.39 -6.68
CA ALA A 69 -4.36 -13.74 -6.73
C ALA A 69 -4.96 -14.19 -5.39
N ILE A 70 -4.55 -13.57 -4.28
CA ILE A 70 -5.03 -13.91 -2.94
C ILE A 70 -6.52 -13.53 -2.82
N LYS A 71 -7.33 -14.48 -2.34
CA LYS A 71 -8.73 -14.27 -1.96
C LYS A 71 -8.85 -14.22 -0.44
N ARG A 72 -9.75 -13.38 0.05
CA ARG A 72 -10.14 -13.27 1.46
C ARG A 72 -11.60 -13.70 1.62
N ARG A 73 -12.11 -13.60 2.85
CA ARG A 73 -13.48 -14.00 3.24
C ARG A 73 -14.55 -13.54 2.26
N ASP A 74 -14.51 -12.28 1.83
CA ASP A 74 -15.42 -11.73 0.85
C ASP A 74 -14.73 -10.81 -0.18
N ALA A 75 -15.48 -10.40 -1.20
CA ALA A 75 -14.99 -9.59 -2.30
C ALA A 75 -14.50 -8.20 -1.86
N GLY A 76 -15.13 -7.58 -0.86
CA GLY A 76 -14.74 -6.29 -0.31
C GLY A 76 -13.41 -6.39 0.43
N THR A 77 -13.29 -7.33 1.38
CA THR A 77 -12.03 -7.58 2.09
C THR A 77 -10.90 -7.99 1.15
N THR A 78 -11.20 -8.81 0.13
CA THR A 78 -10.22 -9.20 -0.90
C THR A 78 -9.70 -7.97 -1.64
N ARG A 79 -10.62 -7.07 -2.01
CA ARG A 79 -10.27 -5.85 -2.75
C ARG A 79 -9.47 -4.88 -1.87
N LEU A 80 -9.87 -4.70 -0.61
CA LEU A 80 -9.15 -3.85 0.35
C LEU A 80 -7.72 -4.36 0.57
N PHE A 81 -7.58 -5.66 0.84
CA PHE A 81 -6.27 -6.31 1.01
C PHE A 81 -5.35 -6.05 -0.19
N ARG A 82 -5.88 -6.22 -1.41
CA ARG A 82 -5.11 -5.96 -2.64
C ARG A 82 -4.66 -4.52 -2.73
N ILE A 83 -5.57 -3.57 -2.51
CA ILE A 83 -5.26 -2.13 -2.52
C ILE A 83 -4.13 -1.87 -1.53
N LEU A 84 -4.32 -2.20 -0.24
CA LEU A 84 -3.36 -1.87 0.81
C LEU A 84 -1.98 -2.48 0.54
N VAL A 85 -1.91 -3.76 0.16
CA VAL A 85 -0.63 -4.44 -0.12
C VAL A 85 0.05 -3.85 -1.35
N SER A 86 -0.67 -3.65 -2.46
CA SER A 86 -0.05 -3.13 -3.68
C SER A 86 0.42 -1.68 -3.53
N GLU A 87 -0.38 -0.85 -2.87
CA GLU A 87 -0.08 0.55 -2.60
C GLU A 87 1.12 0.70 -1.66
N SER A 88 1.18 -0.12 -0.62
CA SER A 88 2.32 -0.14 0.28
C SER A 88 3.61 -0.62 -0.38
N ALA A 89 3.55 -1.70 -1.16
CA ALA A 89 4.72 -2.22 -1.88
C ALA A 89 5.25 -1.18 -2.88
N PHE A 90 4.35 -0.49 -3.58
CA PHE A 90 4.70 0.62 -4.47
C PHE A 90 5.39 1.75 -3.71
N LEU A 91 4.87 2.17 -2.55
CA LEU A 91 5.49 3.22 -1.75
C LEU A 91 6.89 2.83 -1.26
N VAL A 92 7.08 1.59 -0.78
CA VAL A 92 8.39 1.08 -0.36
C VAL A 92 9.40 1.12 -1.52
N TRP A 93 8.99 0.65 -2.69
CA TRP A 93 9.82 0.69 -3.89
C TRP A 93 10.18 2.12 -4.29
N ARG A 94 9.21 3.03 -4.25
CA ARG A 94 9.41 4.45 -4.57
C ARG A 94 10.40 5.11 -3.61
N LEU A 95 10.25 4.92 -2.30
CA LEU A 95 11.17 5.45 -1.29
C LEU A 95 12.60 4.94 -1.48
N ARG A 96 12.76 3.67 -1.88
CA ARG A 96 14.07 3.11 -2.24
C ARG A 96 14.66 3.82 -3.45
N ASN A 97 13.89 4.08 -4.49
CA ASN A 97 14.38 4.77 -5.69
C ASN A 97 14.72 6.24 -5.41
N GLU A 98 13.93 6.95 -4.61
CA GLU A 98 14.24 8.31 -4.16
C GLU A 98 15.62 8.37 -3.49
N ARG A 99 15.94 7.39 -2.61
CA ARG A 99 17.27 7.31 -1.98
C ARG A 99 18.39 6.86 -2.93
N VAL A 100 18.22 5.72 -3.60
CA VAL A 100 19.32 5.07 -4.33
C VAL A 100 19.56 5.68 -5.72
N ILE A 101 18.50 6.13 -6.40
CA ILE A 101 18.58 6.65 -7.77
C ILE A 101 18.64 8.18 -7.75
N ASN A 102 17.70 8.82 -7.03
CA ASN A 102 17.62 10.28 -7.01
C ASN A 102 18.57 10.91 -5.97
N LYS A 103 19.19 10.11 -5.10
CA LYS A 103 20.10 10.57 -4.02
C LYS A 103 19.42 11.58 -3.08
N GLU A 104 18.11 11.42 -2.87
CA GLU A 104 17.35 12.24 -1.92
C GLU A 104 17.61 11.79 -0.47
N ASN A 105 17.56 12.76 0.45
CA ASN A 105 17.73 12.49 1.88
C ASN A 105 16.61 11.56 2.41
N PRO A 106 16.90 10.70 3.40
CA PRO A 106 15.90 9.85 4.01
C PRO A 106 14.70 10.65 4.54
N THR A 107 13.49 10.26 4.10
CA THR A 107 12.24 10.88 4.56
C THR A 107 11.92 10.41 5.98
N SER A 108 11.43 11.32 6.84
CA SER A 108 11.04 10.97 8.21
C SER A 108 9.86 9.99 8.26
N ALA A 109 9.79 9.17 9.32
CA ALA A 109 8.71 8.19 9.50
C ALA A 109 7.31 8.83 9.43
N ARG A 110 7.13 10.02 10.03
CA ARG A 110 5.88 10.78 9.97
C ARG A 110 5.53 11.20 8.54
N ALA A 111 6.50 11.70 7.77
CA ALA A 111 6.27 12.09 6.39
C ALA A 111 5.95 10.87 5.51
N ILE A 112 6.57 9.72 5.75
CA ILE A 112 6.25 8.46 5.07
C ILE A 112 4.83 8.00 5.40
N HIS A 113 4.42 8.03 6.67
CA HIS A 113 3.06 7.71 7.08
C HIS A 113 2.04 8.64 6.41
N ASN A 114 2.29 9.95 6.36
CA ASN A 114 1.42 10.91 5.68
C ASN A 114 1.34 10.65 4.16
N ARG A 115 2.45 10.29 3.51
CA ARG A 115 2.47 9.89 2.09
C ARG A 115 1.63 8.64 1.86
N TRP A 116 1.74 7.64 2.75
CA TRP A 116 0.94 6.43 2.70
C TRP A 116 -0.54 6.71 2.86
N LEU A 117 -0.93 7.45 3.91
CA LEU A 117 -2.33 7.86 4.12
C LEU A 117 -2.88 8.63 2.92
N LYS A 118 -2.12 9.56 2.35
CA LYS A 118 -2.53 10.30 1.15
C LYS A 118 -2.80 9.35 -0.01
N LEU A 119 -1.94 8.37 -0.22
CA LEU A 119 -2.05 7.42 -1.31
C LEU A 119 -3.23 6.46 -1.15
N ILE A 120 -3.52 5.98 0.07
CA ILE A 120 -4.74 5.20 0.36
C ILE A 120 -6.01 6.05 0.23
N ASN A 121 -6.00 7.29 0.73
CA ASN A 121 -7.15 8.21 0.58
C ASN A 121 -7.42 8.56 -0.89
N ASN A 122 -6.38 8.69 -1.72
CA ASN A 122 -6.56 8.85 -3.16
C ASN A 122 -7.27 7.64 -3.79
N ARG A 123 -6.97 6.41 -3.35
CA ARG A 123 -7.68 5.20 -3.81
C ARG A 123 -9.15 5.20 -3.38
N LEU A 124 -9.43 5.58 -2.13
CA LEU A 124 -10.80 5.76 -1.64
C LEU A 124 -11.56 6.80 -2.50
N GLY A 125 -10.95 7.96 -2.76
CA GLY A 125 -11.54 9.01 -3.59
C GLY A 125 -11.83 8.55 -5.03
N LEU A 126 -10.90 7.83 -5.64
CA LEU A 126 -11.09 7.23 -6.97
C LEU A 126 -12.25 6.22 -6.97
N ASP A 127 -12.31 5.34 -5.97
CA ASP A 127 -13.39 4.34 -5.86
C ASP A 127 -14.76 4.99 -5.76
N ARG A 128 -14.87 6.04 -4.93
CA ARG A 128 -16.08 6.84 -4.80
C ARG A 128 -16.47 7.48 -6.13
N ALA A 129 -15.53 8.15 -6.80
CA ALA A 129 -15.78 8.79 -8.09
C ALA A 129 -16.27 7.76 -9.13
N MET A 130 -15.70 6.55 -9.13
CA MET A 130 -16.06 5.47 -10.03
C MET A 130 -17.45 4.85 -9.75
N THR A 131 -18.12 5.19 -8.65
CA THR A 131 -19.52 4.80 -8.40
C THR A 131 -20.54 5.65 -9.17
N ASN A 132 -20.11 6.73 -9.83
CA ASN A 132 -21.01 7.62 -10.54
C ASN A 132 -21.58 6.97 -11.81
N GLU A 133 -22.79 6.41 -11.70
CA GLU A 133 -23.50 5.76 -12.81
C GLU A 133 -23.88 6.73 -13.93
N HIS A 134 -24.10 8.02 -13.65
CA HIS A 134 -24.34 9.02 -14.70
C HIS A 134 -23.10 9.21 -15.58
N LYS A 135 -21.90 9.24 -14.99
CA LYS A 135 -20.65 9.44 -15.72
C LYS A 135 -20.11 8.16 -16.38
N TYR A 136 -20.23 7.02 -15.70
CA TYR A 136 -19.59 5.76 -16.12
C TYR A 136 -20.57 4.69 -16.61
N GLY A 137 -21.89 4.92 -16.51
CA GLY A 137 -22.93 3.99 -16.95
C GLY A 137 -22.72 2.58 -16.39
N LYS A 138 -22.79 1.57 -17.28
CA LYS A 138 -22.57 0.16 -16.93
C LYS A 138 -21.14 -0.17 -16.45
N ARG A 139 -20.18 0.74 -16.62
CA ARG A 139 -18.79 0.59 -16.13
C ARG A 139 -18.60 1.15 -14.72
N ALA A 140 -19.62 1.77 -14.14
CA ALA A 140 -19.57 2.25 -12.77
C ALA A 140 -19.33 1.09 -11.79
N VAL A 141 -18.49 1.33 -10.79
CA VAL A 141 -18.27 0.38 -9.71
C VAL A 141 -19.51 0.38 -8.83
N LYS A 142 -20.04 -0.80 -8.51
CA LYS A 142 -21.19 -0.93 -7.62
C LYS A 142 -20.88 -0.28 -6.26
N LYS A 143 -21.73 0.64 -5.80
CA LYS A 143 -21.60 1.26 -4.48
C LYS A 143 -21.46 0.23 -3.36
N THR A 144 -22.25 -0.84 -3.41
CA THR A 144 -22.21 -1.93 -2.43
C THR A 144 -20.84 -2.60 -2.33
N LEU A 145 -20.08 -2.66 -3.42
CA LEU A 145 -18.71 -3.17 -3.40
C LEU A 145 -17.75 -2.16 -2.76
N VAL A 146 -17.89 -0.87 -3.06
CA VAL A 146 -17.07 0.20 -2.47
C VAL A 146 -17.31 0.27 -0.95
N LEU A 147 -18.58 0.29 -0.51
CA LEU A 147 -18.96 0.26 0.90
C LEU A 147 -18.36 -0.96 1.62
N LYS A 148 -18.45 -2.15 1.02
CA LYS A 148 -17.84 -3.37 1.58
C LYS A 148 -16.31 -3.33 1.59
N THR A 149 -15.69 -2.69 0.59
CA THR A 149 -14.23 -2.59 0.50
C THR A 149 -13.68 -1.76 1.66
N TRP A 150 -14.28 -0.61 1.95
CA TRP A 150 -13.72 0.36 2.88
C TRP A 150 -14.34 0.28 4.29
N ARG A 151 -15.13 -0.75 4.58
CA ARG A 151 -15.73 -0.95 5.90
C ARG A 151 -14.66 -1.24 6.96
N LYS A 152 -14.87 -0.73 8.17
CA LYS A 152 -13.99 -0.82 9.37
C LYS A 152 -12.63 -0.13 9.24
N VAL A 153 -12.41 0.69 8.22
CA VAL A 153 -11.13 1.38 8.00
C VAL A 153 -11.28 2.88 7.81
N LEU A 154 -12.50 3.42 7.93
CA LEU A 154 -12.77 4.85 7.83
C LEU A 154 -12.65 5.52 9.19
N LYS A 155 -12.28 6.80 9.20
CA LYS A 155 -12.38 7.63 10.41
C LYS A 155 -13.84 7.87 10.75
N ASN A 156 -14.18 7.74 12.03
CA ASN A 156 -15.51 8.00 12.57
C ASN A 156 -16.62 7.30 11.75
N GLU A 157 -16.38 6.03 11.39
CA GLU A 157 -17.29 5.28 10.50
C GLU A 157 -18.71 5.17 11.05
N ASP A 158 -18.86 5.14 12.38
CA ASP A 158 -20.15 5.07 13.06
C ASP A 158 -21.00 6.35 12.86
N ASP A 159 -20.35 7.49 12.59
CA ASP A 159 -21.02 8.77 12.30
C ASP A 159 -21.39 8.92 10.82
N LEU A 160 -20.90 8.03 9.94
CA LEU A 160 -21.16 8.10 8.51
C LEU A 160 -22.53 7.53 8.14
N PRO A 161 -23.22 8.09 7.13
CA PRO A 161 -24.43 7.48 6.62
C PRO A 161 -24.12 6.11 6.00
N LYS A 162 -25.14 5.22 5.97
CA LYS A 162 -25.04 3.89 5.36
C LYS A 162 -24.50 3.91 3.92
N ASP A 163 -24.82 4.95 3.16
CA ASP A 163 -24.20 5.23 1.86
C ASP A 163 -23.40 6.53 1.92
N TRP A 164 -22.15 6.44 2.37
CA TRP A 164 -21.21 7.57 2.44
C TRP A 164 -20.53 7.88 1.10
N THR A 165 -20.84 7.18 0.01
CA THR A 165 -20.09 7.33 -1.27
C THR A 165 -20.15 8.76 -1.83
N ARG A 166 -21.19 9.52 -1.47
CA ARG A 166 -21.43 10.91 -1.87
C ARG A 166 -20.86 11.96 -0.90
N GLU A 167 -20.40 11.57 0.28
CA GLU A 167 -19.95 12.48 1.34
C GLU A 167 -18.54 13.02 1.09
N THR A 168 -18.32 14.33 1.07
CA THR A 168 -17.03 14.91 0.70
C THR A 168 -15.89 14.63 1.70
N GLU A 169 -16.21 14.40 2.96
CA GLU A 169 -15.24 14.37 4.08
C GLU A 169 -14.79 12.95 4.51
N VAL A 170 -15.12 11.92 3.73
CA VAL A 170 -14.74 10.54 4.07
C VAL A 170 -13.25 10.31 3.87
N SER A 171 -12.58 9.87 4.94
CA SER A 171 -11.15 9.56 4.93
C SER A 171 -10.83 8.29 5.72
N VAL A 172 -9.68 7.70 5.41
CA VAL A 172 -9.18 6.47 6.03
C VAL A 172 -8.57 6.77 7.39
N GLY A 173 -8.92 5.95 8.38
CA GLY A 173 -8.54 6.07 9.79
C GLY A 173 -7.57 5.01 10.28
N ILE A 174 -6.85 4.35 9.38
CA ILE A 174 -5.90 3.29 9.73
C ILE A 174 -4.75 3.92 10.53
N GLY A 175 -4.73 3.65 11.84
CA GLY A 175 -3.77 4.11 12.82
C GLY A 175 -3.87 3.30 14.09
#